data_AF-A0A814SB85-F1
#
_entry.id   AF-A0A814SB85-F1
#
_cell.length_a   1.000
_cell.length_b   1.000
_cell.length_c   1.000
_cell.angle_alpha   90.00
_cell.angle_beta   90.00
_cell.angle_gamma   90.00
#
_symmetry.space_group_name_H-M   'P 1'
#
loop_
_entity.id
_entity.type
_entity.pdbx_description
1 polymer ?
#
loop_
_entity_poly.entity_id
_entity_poly.type
_entity_poly.pdbx_seq_one_letter_code
_entity_poly.pdbx_strand_id
1 'polypeptide(L)'
;MLVTGSRDQSCIIWDINRWSFVRQLPNHYGAVSSICINELTGDIATASGTYLYLWSINGDLLASVNTITSNRNHVVLCVHMSQVNEWDNNNVILTGGTDGVVRMWSLGYSQVSEEEETTLEQNEEKLIFKAQSTLDYSTMTPSSGQ
;
A
#
# COMPACT_ATOMS: atom_id res chain seq x y z
N MET A 1 -5.54 -17.64 3.61
CA MET A 1 -4.11 -17.29 3.75
C MET A 1 -3.94 -16.48 5.03
N LEU A 2 -2.77 -16.50 5.67
CA LEU A 2 -2.48 -15.63 6.82
C LEU A 2 -1.19 -14.85 6.54
N VAL A 3 -1.17 -13.57 6.92
CA VAL A 3 0.02 -12.72 6.81
C VAL A 3 0.30 -12.10 8.18
N THR A 4 1.56 -12.13 8.60
CA THR A 4 2.01 -11.59 9.89
C THR A 4 3.15 -10.60 9.68
N GLY A 5 3.13 -9.49 10.40
CA GLY A 5 4.17 -8.46 10.37
C GLY A 5 4.80 -8.26 11.73
N SER A 6 6.09 -7.91 11.74
CA SER A 6 6.88 -7.76 12.95
C SER A 6 7.57 -6.40 13.04
N ARG A 7 7.97 -6.03 14.26
CA ARG A 7 8.83 -4.88 14.53
C ARG A 7 10.27 -5.08 14.04
N ASP A 8 10.67 -6.34 13.79
CA ASP A 8 11.95 -6.69 13.17
C ASP A 8 11.99 -6.45 11.66
N GLN A 9 10.96 -5.79 11.10
CA GLN A 9 10.83 -5.45 9.68
C GLN A 9 10.43 -6.64 8.79
N SER A 10 10.18 -7.82 9.37
CA SER A 10 9.74 -8.99 8.61
C SER A 10 8.23 -8.98 8.42
N CYS A 11 7.79 -9.39 7.22
CA CYS A 11 6.43 -9.80 6.96
C CYS A 11 6.42 -11.20 6.35
N ILE A 12 5.62 -12.11 6.90
CA ILE A 12 5.62 -13.53 6.55
C ILE A 12 4.23 -13.96 6.11
N ILE A 13 4.18 -14.73 5.03
CA ILE A 13 2.99 -15.38 4.51
C ILE A 13 2.97 -16.84 4.95
N TRP A 14 1.81 -17.27 5.44
CA TRP A 14 1.55 -18.60 5.95
C TRP A 14 0.41 -19.27 5.18
N ASP A 15 0.59 -20.56 4.89
CA ASP A 15 -0.48 -21.43 4.44
C ASP A 15 -1.12 -22.06 5.68
N ILE A 16 -2.35 -21.62 5.98
CA ILE A 16 -3.13 -22.09 7.12
C ILE A 16 -3.70 -23.49 6.92
N ASN A 17 -3.83 -23.96 5.66
CA ASN A 17 -4.31 -25.31 5.39
C ASN A 17 -3.20 -26.33 5.66
N ARG A 18 -1.95 -25.96 5.36
CA ARG A 18 -0.75 -26.79 5.57
C ARG A 18 -0.01 -26.48 6.88
N TRP A 19 -0.42 -25.44 7.60
CA TRP A 19 0.24 -24.94 8.80
C TRP A 19 1.74 -24.67 8.58
N SER A 20 2.09 -24.16 7.40
CA SER A 20 3.47 -24.05 6.96
C SER A 20 3.84 -22.63 6.56
N PHE A 21 5.10 -22.29 6.80
CA PHE A 21 5.74 -21.12 6.21
C PHE A 21 5.69 -21.21 4.68
N VAL A 22 5.27 -20.13 4.02
CA VAL A 22 5.26 -20.03 2.55
C VAL A 22 6.42 -19.19 2.09
N ARG A 23 6.49 -17.93 2.54
CA ARG A 23 7.52 -16.96 2.14
C ARG A 23 7.59 -15.76 3.08
N GLN A 24 8.71 -15.05 3.02
CA GLN A 24 8.92 -13.77 3.68
C GLN A 24 8.94 -12.67 2.61
N LEU A 25 8.19 -11.58 2.84
CA LEU A 25 8.22 -10.39 2.01
C LEU A 25 9.48 -9.58 2.34
N PRO A 26 10.35 -9.27 1.37
CA PRO A 26 11.58 -8.53 1.61
C PRO A 26 11.32 -7.02 1.76
N ASN A 27 12.36 -6.25 2.12
CA ASN A 27 12.46 -4.80 1.86
C ASN A 27 11.51 -3.82 2.60
N HIS A 28 11.04 -4.14 3.81
CA HIS A 28 10.48 -3.11 4.68
C HIS A 28 11.62 -2.29 5.30
N TYR A 29 11.60 -0.96 5.16
CA TYR A 29 12.62 -0.09 5.75
C TYR A 29 12.47 0.14 7.26
N GLY A 30 11.45 -0.45 7.88
CA GLY A 30 11.10 -0.22 9.27
C GLY A 30 10.09 -1.24 9.81
N ALA A 31 9.68 -1.03 11.05
CA ALA A 31 8.72 -1.90 11.71
C ALA A 31 7.38 -1.91 10.96
N VAL A 32 6.85 -3.12 10.70
CA VAL A 32 5.54 -3.26 10.06
C VAL A 32 4.47 -2.86 11.07
N SER A 33 3.73 -1.80 10.76
CA SER A 33 2.69 -1.24 11.64
C SER A 33 1.31 -1.77 11.33
N SER A 34 1.03 -2.08 10.06
CA SER A 34 -0.28 -2.56 9.60
C SER A 34 -0.15 -3.40 8.34
N ILE A 35 -1.06 -4.36 8.20
CA ILE A 35 -1.18 -5.24 7.04
C ILE A 35 -2.65 -5.32 6.65
N CYS A 36 -2.92 -5.36 5.35
CA CYS A 36 -4.23 -5.64 4.79
C CYS A 36 -4.07 -6.59 3.60
N ILE A 37 -5.00 -7.52 3.45
CA ILE A 37 -5.04 -8.48 2.35
C ILE A 37 -6.29 -8.17 1.52
N ASN A 38 -6.14 -8.15 0.21
CA ASN A 38 -7.27 -8.16 -0.70
C ASN A 38 -7.64 -9.62 -0.97
N GLU A 39 -8.79 -10.05 -0.46
CA GLU A 39 -9.24 -11.44 -0.57
C GLU A 39 -9.63 -11.82 -2.01
N LEU A 40 -9.88 -10.83 -2.88
CA LEU A 40 -10.22 -11.07 -4.28
C LEU A 40 -8.95 -11.33 -5.12
N THR A 41 -7.99 -10.39 -5.10
CA THR A 41 -6.75 -10.49 -5.91
C THR A 41 -5.64 -11.31 -5.24
N GLY A 42 -5.68 -11.44 -3.92
CA GLY A 42 -4.55 -11.95 -3.14
C GLY A 42 -3.42 -10.93 -2.92
N ASP A 43 -3.60 -9.67 -3.33
CA ASP A 43 -2.62 -8.63 -3.08
C ASP A 43 -2.53 -8.28 -1.59
N ILE A 44 -1.34 -7.91 -1.15
CA ILE A 44 -1.04 -7.64 0.25
C ILE A 44 -0.52 -6.21 0.35
N ALA A 45 -1.25 -5.36 1.06
CA ALA A 45 -0.79 -4.03 1.42
C ALA A 45 -0.13 -4.07 2.80
N THR A 46 1.06 -3.51 2.91
CA THR A 46 1.80 -3.42 4.18
C THR A 46 2.27 -2.00 4.42
N ALA A 47 2.18 -1.53 5.65
CA ALA A 47 2.68 -0.23 6.09
C ALA A 47 3.90 -0.41 6.99
N SER A 48 4.95 0.39 6.75
CA SER A 48 6.16 0.42 7.57
C SER A 48 6.71 1.84 7.63
N GLY A 49 6.74 2.43 8.83
CA GLY A 49 7.15 3.83 8.99
C GLY A 49 6.28 4.76 8.15
N THR A 50 6.89 5.46 7.20
CA THR A 50 6.18 6.36 6.27
C THR A 50 5.89 5.71 4.92
N TYR A 51 6.21 4.43 4.75
CA TYR A 51 6.08 3.74 3.48
C TYR A 51 4.85 2.86 3.46
N LEU A 52 4.16 2.89 2.33
CA LEU A 52 3.13 1.95 1.94
C LEU A 52 3.69 1.07 0.81
N TYR A 53 3.55 -0.24 0.95
CA TYR A 53 3.96 -1.23 -0.03
C TYR A 53 2.78 -2.08 -0.44
N LEU A 54 2.75 -2.47 -1.72
CA LEU A 54 1.82 -3.42 -2.28
C LEU A 54 2.60 -4.61 -2.84
N TRP A 55 2.20 -5.81 -2.44
CA TRP A 55 2.85 -7.06 -2.80
C TRP A 55 1.86 -7.99 -3.49
N SER A 56 2.37 -8.77 -4.43
CA SER A 56 1.65 -9.95 -4.91
C SER A 56 1.65 -11.04 -3.83
N ILE A 57 0.69 -11.97 -3.90
CA ILE A 57 0.71 -13.22 -3.12
C ILE A 57 1.99 -14.04 -3.33
N ASN A 58 2.66 -13.87 -4.47
CA ASN A 58 3.94 -14.50 -4.78
C ASN A 58 5.13 -13.80 -4.08
N GLY A 59 4.90 -12.69 -3.40
CA GLY A 59 5.93 -11.94 -2.68
C GLY A 59 6.70 -10.94 -3.53
N ASP A 60 6.27 -10.69 -4.77
CA ASP A 60 6.83 -9.67 -5.64
C ASP A 60 6.33 -8.29 -5.22
N LEU A 61 7.24 -7.30 -5.19
CA LEU A 61 6.89 -5.92 -4.91
C LEU A 61 6.21 -5.31 -6.14
N LEU A 62 4.90 -5.05 -6.05
CA LEU A 62 4.13 -4.46 -7.14
C LEU A 62 4.29 -2.94 -7.16
N ALA A 63 4.16 -2.29 -6.01
CA ALA A 63 4.26 -0.84 -5.88
C ALA A 63 4.74 -0.45 -4.48
N SER A 64 5.39 0.71 -4.39
CA SER A 64 5.68 1.34 -3.08
C SER A 64 5.59 2.86 -3.19
N VAL A 65 5.20 3.50 -2.10
CA VAL A 65 5.12 4.97 -2.02
C VAL A 65 5.48 5.44 -0.63
N ASN A 66 6.17 6.57 -0.56
CA ASN A 66 6.37 7.30 0.69
C ASN A 66 5.19 8.27 0.88
N THR A 67 4.50 8.15 2.00
CA THR A 67 3.28 8.92 2.30
C THR A 67 3.57 10.31 2.88
N ILE A 68 4.84 10.69 3.06
CA ILE A 68 5.23 12.02 3.54
C ILE A 68 4.76 13.09 2.56
N THR A 69 4.03 14.07 3.06
CA THR A 69 3.60 15.24 2.30
C THR A 69 4.28 16.52 2.79
N SER A 70 4.23 16.80 4.10
CA SER A 70 4.72 18.07 4.66
C SER A 70 5.23 17.94 6.10
N ASN A 71 4.61 17.08 6.92
CA ASN A 71 5.03 16.83 8.30
C ASN A 71 6.18 15.80 8.33
N ARG A 72 7.33 16.20 8.89
CA ARG A 72 8.53 15.37 9.01
C ARG A 72 8.39 14.17 9.97
N ASN A 73 7.30 14.09 10.74
CA ASN A 73 7.07 13.04 11.75
C ASN A 73 5.81 12.18 11.47
N HIS A 74 5.38 12.08 10.21
CA HIS A 74 4.27 11.21 9.83
C HIS A 74 4.68 9.73 9.87
N VAL A 75 3.84 8.86 10.43
CA VAL A 75 3.97 7.40 10.37
C VAL A 75 2.60 6.82 10.05
N VAL A 76 2.55 5.82 9.17
CA VAL A 76 1.32 5.10 8.85
C VAL A 76 0.99 4.13 9.98
N LEU A 77 -0.20 4.27 10.55
CA LEU A 77 -0.69 3.48 11.68
C LEU A 77 -1.61 2.35 11.23
N CYS A 78 -2.37 2.57 10.16
CA CYS A 78 -3.32 1.59 9.64
C CYS A 78 -3.42 1.66 8.11
N VAL A 79 -3.74 0.53 7.51
CA VAL A 79 -4.02 0.40 6.07
C VAL A 79 -5.27 -0.45 5.85
N HIS A 80 -6.07 -0.07 4.84
CA HIS A 80 -7.22 -0.85 4.38
C HIS A 80 -7.37 -0.74 2.86
N MET A 81 -7.91 -1.77 2.21
CA MET A 81 -8.18 -1.79 0.77
C MET A 81 -9.68 -1.92 0.53
N SER A 82 -10.20 -1.20 -0.46
CA SER A 82 -11.57 -1.42 -0.92
C SER A 82 -11.69 -2.79 -1.60
N GLN A 83 -12.73 -3.54 -1.25
CA GLN A 83 -12.95 -4.91 -1.74
C GLN A 83 -14.16 -4.97 -2.70
N VAL A 84 -14.29 -4.01 -3.62
CA VAL A 84 -15.48 -3.91 -4.47
C VAL A 84 -15.42 -4.96 -5.58
N ASN A 85 -14.67 -4.70 -6.64
CA ASN A 85 -14.45 -5.62 -7.76
C ASN A 85 -13.05 -5.40 -8.32
N GLU A 86 -12.36 -6.46 -8.73
CA GLU A 86 -11.01 -6.43 -9.32
C GLU A 86 -10.85 -5.45 -10.49
N TRP A 87 -11.87 -5.40 -11.35
CA TRP A 87 -11.89 -4.57 -12.55
C TRP A 87 -12.35 -3.13 -12.28
N ASP A 88 -12.71 -2.80 -11.04
CA ASP A 88 -13.08 -1.44 -10.68
C ASP A 88 -11.81 -0.58 -10.49
N ASN A 89 -11.57 0.31 -11.44
CA ASN A 89 -10.50 1.31 -11.37
C ASN A 89 -10.67 2.29 -10.19
N ASN A 90 -11.84 2.30 -9.53
CA ASN A 90 -12.09 3.07 -8.32
C ASN A 90 -11.67 2.33 -7.05
N ASN A 91 -11.03 1.16 -7.15
CA ASN A 91 -10.43 0.54 -5.98
C ASN A 91 -9.35 1.45 -5.39
N VAL A 92 -9.45 1.65 -4.08
CA VAL A 92 -8.57 2.54 -3.33
C VAL A 92 -7.95 1.83 -2.15
N ILE A 93 -6.73 2.24 -1.83
CA ILE A 93 -6.07 1.93 -0.56
C ILE A 93 -6.16 3.15 0.34
N LEU A 94 -6.66 2.94 1.56
CA LEU A 94 -6.76 3.94 2.59
C LEU A 94 -5.63 3.76 3.59
N THR A 95 -5.00 4.85 3.99
CA THR A 95 -3.96 4.86 5.04
C THR A 95 -4.26 5.95 6.08
N GLY A 96 -4.20 5.61 7.36
CA GLY A 96 -4.30 6.56 8.47
C GLY A 96 -2.95 6.79 9.14
N GLY A 97 -2.61 8.05 9.42
CA GLY A 97 -1.32 8.43 9.98
C GLY A 97 -1.35 9.07 11.37
N THR A 98 -0.17 9.21 11.97
CA THR A 98 0.06 9.94 13.23
C THR A 98 -0.27 11.43 13.17
N ASP A 99 -0.36 12.00 11.97
CA ASP A 99 -0.73 13.39 11.72
C ASP A 99 -2.25 13.64 11.72
N GLY A 100 -3.05 12.61 11.97
CA GLY A 100 -4.51 12.70 12.00
C GLY A 100 -5.16 12.79 10.62
N VAL A 101 -4.39 12.60 9.55
CA VAL A 101 -4.86 12.70 8.17
C VAL A 101 -5.01 11.30 7.57
N VAL A 102 -6.20 11.03 7.01
CA VAL A 102 -6.46 9.84 6.20
C VAL A 102 -6.15 10.17 4.75
N ARG A 103 -5.37 9.30 4.11
CA ARG A 103 -4.97 9.42 2.71
C ARG A 103 -5.58 8.29 1.91
N MET A 104 -5.90 8.60 0.66
CA MET A 104 -6.50 7.69 -0.29
C MET A 104 -5.59 7.56 -1.50
N TRP A 105 -5.37 6.32 -1.92
CA TRP A 105 -4.46 5.99 -3.00
C TRP A 105 -5.20 5.16 -4.02
N SER A 106 -5.18 5.56 -5.29
CA SER A 106 -5.57 4.70 -6.40
C SER A 106 -4.33 4.04 -7.00
N LEU A 107 -4.51 2.87 -7.59
CA LEU A 107 -3.47 2.17 -8.32
C LEU A 107 -3.59 2.50 -9.80
N GLY A 108 -2.47 2.65 -10.48
CA GLY A 108 -2.45 2.80 -11.93
C GLY A 108 -1.11 2.45 -12.51
N TYR A 109 -1.11 2.03 -13.77
CA TYR A 109 0.13 1.77 -14.51
C TYR A 109 0.72 3.09 -15.02
N SER A 110 2.04 3.20 -14.95
CA SER A 110 2.81 4.27 -15.56
C SER A 110 3.84 3.67 -16.49
N GLN A 111 3.96 4.24 -17.69
CA GLN A 111 5.07 3.94 -18.60
C GLN A 111 6.33 4.55 -17.99
N VAL A 112 7.34 3.73 -17.74
CA VAL A 112 8.66 4.20 -17.34
C VAL A 112 9.55 4.10 -18.57
N SER A 113 9.90 5.24 -19.17
CA SER A 113 10.99 5.28 -20.14
C SER A 113 12.30 5.32 -19.36
N GLU A 114 13.03 4.21 -19.31
CA GLU A 114 14.39 4.21 -18.78
C GLU A 114 15.30 4.93 -19.79
N GLU A 115 15.76 6.14 -19.43
CA GLU A 115 16.86 6.78 -20.17
C GLU A 115 18.19 6.20 -19.66
N GLU A 116 18.84 5.44 -20.56
CA GLU A 116 20.24 4.97 -20.57
C GLU A 116 20.62 3.72 -19.75
N GLU A 117 20.53 2.53 -20.39
CA GLU A 117 21.71 1.71 -20.78
C GLU A 117 21.32 0.65 -21.82
N THR A 118 22.18 0.46 -22.83
CA THR A 118 21.89 -0.22 -24.09
C THR A 118 21.77 -1.74 -23.91
N THR A 119 20.56 -2.30 -23.81
CA THR A 119 20.17 -3.60 -24.42
C THR A 119 18.66 -3.86 -24.33
N LEU A 120 18.00 -4.04 -25.49
CA LEU A 120 16.59 -4.45 -25.67
C LEU A 120 15.56 -3.68 -24.83
N GLU A 121 15.08 -2.55 -25.36
CA GLU A 121 13.92 -1.82 -24.84
C GLU A 121 12.70 -2.75 -24.69
N GLN A 122 12.46 -3.24 -23.48
CA GLN A 122 11.15 -3.69 -23.06
C GLN A 122 10.49 -2.52 -22.35
N ASN A 123 9.43 -1.98 -22.94
CA ASN A 123 8.57 -1.03 -22.25
C ASN A 123 7.92 -1.76 -21.06
N GLU A 124 8.47 -1.57 -19.86
CA GLU A 124 7.90 -2.14 -18.65
C GLU A 124 6.83 -1.18 -18.09
N GLU A 125 5.59 -1.65 -18.07
CA GLU A 125 4.52 -0.97 -17.33
C GLU A 125 4.69 -1.25 -15.85
N LYS A 126 4.92 -0.21 -15.04
CA LYS A 126 5.05 -0.34 -13.59
C LYS A 126 3.81 0.13 -12.88
N LEU A 127 3.32 -0.67 -11.93
CA LEU A 127 2.22 -0.28 -11.07
C LEU A 127 2.69 0.79 -10.06
N ILE A 128 1.95 1.88 -9.97
CA ILE A 128 2.25 2.99 -9.06
C ILE A 128 1.03 3.39 -8.23
N PHE A 129 1.32 3.94 -7.05
CA PHE A 129 0.33 4.64 -6.24
C PHE A 129 0.11 6.05 -6.77
N LYS A 130 -1.15 6.45 -6.92
CA LYS A 130 -1.58 7.80 -7.24
C LYS A 130 -2.38 8.34 -6.05
N ALA A 131 -1.89 9.41 -5.44
CA ALA A 131 -2.62 10.07 -4.36
C ALA A 131 -3.90 10.70 -4.92
N GLN A 132 -5.04 10.35 -4.35
CA GLN A 132 -6.28 11.11 -4.53
C GLN A 132 -6.33 12.20 -3.45
N SER A 133 -6.81 13.38 -3.81
CA SER A 133 -6.79 14.59 -2.98
C SER A 133 -7.17 14.29 -1.52
N THR A 134 -6.32 14.73 -0.59
CA THR A 134 -6.52 14.58 0.85
C THR A 134 -7.84 15.20 1.29
N LEU A 135 -8.71 14.43 1.92
CA LEU A 135 -9.91 14.97 2.58
C LEU A 135 -9.52 15.48 3.97
N ASP A 136 -9.33 16.80 4.09
CA ASP A 136 -9.15 17.45 5.38
C ASP A 136 -10.50 17.54 6.12
N TYR A 137 -10.74 16.64 7.07
CA TYR A 137 -11.97 16.61 7.89
C TYR A 137 -12.24 17.90 8.68
N SER A 138 -11.24 18.80 8.82
CA SER A 138 -11.37 20.10 9.49
C SER A 138 -12.33 21.08 8.80
N THR A 139 -12.73 20.82 7.56
CA THR A 139 -13.66 21.68 6.80
C THR A 139 -15.13 21.23 6.85
N MET A 140 -15.43 20.08 7.47
CA MET A 140 -16.81 19.64 7.68
C MET A 140 -17.41 20.31 8.93
N THR A 141 -17.71 21.60 8.85
CA THR A 141 -18.68 22.19 9.78
C THR A 141 -20.06 21.62 9.43
N PRO A 142 -20.82 21.05 10.37
CA PRO A 142 -22.22 20.71 10.10
C PRO A 142 -22.93 22.03 9.77
N SER A 143 -23.52 22.12 8.58
CA SER A 143 -24.48 23.19 8.29
C SER A 143 -25.61 23.04 9.30
N SER A 144 -25.61 23.89 10.33
CA SER A 144 -26.73 24.06 11.22
C SER A 144 -27.90 24.56 10.37
N GLY A 145 -28.79 23.65 9.98
CA GLY A 145 -30.04 23.99 9.31
C GLY A 145 -30.85 24.92 10.22
N GLN A 146 -31.17 26.10 9.69
CA GLN A 146 -32.28 26.93 10.17
C GLN A 146 -33.59 26.43 9.58
#